data_AF-A0AAX4HNV8-F1
#
_entry.id   AF-A0AAX4HNV8-F1
#
_cell.length_a   1.000
_cell.length_b   1.000
_cell.length_c   1.000
_cell.angle_alpha   90.00
_cell.angle_beta   90.00
_cell.angle_gamma   90.00
#
_symmetry.space_group_name_H-M   'P 1'
#
loop_
_entity.id
_entity.type
_entity.pdbx_description
1 polymer ?
#
loop_
_entity_poly.entity_id
_entity_poly.type
_entity_poly.pdbx_seq_one_letter_code
_entity_poly.pdbx_strand_id
1 'polypeptide(L)'
;MKKINLLFVLLLTGCAGVKVIHPNDKYKGPPGTFTCSIVASNGKRVFATGNSKDEARNEALARCRDKTIISSCQTKNTKCEKN
;
A
#
# COMPACT_ATOMS: atom_id res chain seq x y z
N MET A 1 27.84 25.66 31.44
CA MET A 1 27.55 25.85 29.99
C MET A 1 27.81 24.52 29.27
N LYS A 2 26.77 23.84 28.79
CA LYS A 2 26.90 22.59 28.01
C LYS A 2 25.82 22.61 26.92
N LYS A 3 26.22 22.87 25.68
CA LYS A 3 25.35 22.88 24.49
C LYS A 3 25.10 21.42 24.09
N ILE A 4 23.86 20.96 24.19
CA ILE A 4 23.43 19.70 23.59
C ILE A 4 22.57 20.04 22.38
N ASN A 5 23.20 19.84 21.23
CA ASN A 5 22.59 19.82 19.91
C ASN A 5 22.00 18.41 19.75
N LEU A 6 20.68 18.26 19.93
CA LEU A 6 19.97 17.02 19.64
C LEU A 6 18.84 17.31 18.67
N LEU A 7 19.27 17.53 17.43
CA LEU A 7 18.49 17.28 16.23
C LEU A 7 18.12 15.78 16.21
N PHE A 8 16.93 15.41 16.66
CA PHE A 8 16.33 14.12 16.32
C PHE A 8 14.81 14.27 16.15
N VAL A 9 14.47 14.81 14.98
CA VAL A 9 13.38 14.39 14.11
C VAL A 9 12.42 13.38 14.75
N LEU A 10 11.43 13.90 15.49
CA LEU A 10 10.18 13.19 15.77
C LEU A 10 9.14 13.66 14.76
N LEU A 11 9.40 13.38 13.48
CA LEU A 11 8.35 13.28 12.45
C LEU A 11 7.60 11.97 12.70
N LEU A 12 6.85 11.92 13.80
CA LEU A 12 5.73 10.99 13.95
C LEU A 12 4.57 11.56 13.12
N THR A 13 4.75 11.60 11.80
CA THR A 13 3.61 11.63 10.88
C THR A 13 2.92 10.28 11.05
N GLY A 14 1.95 10.24 11.97
CA GLY A 14 1.14 9.07 12.26
C GLY A 14 0.66 8.45 10.95
N CYS A 15 1.04 7.19 10.75
CA CYS A 15 0.63 6.41 9.59
C CYS A 15 -0.90 6.41 9.52
N ALA A 16 -1.40 6.75 8.33
CA ALA A 16 -2.81 6.77 7.98
C ALA A 16 -3.56 5.56 8.53
N GLY A 17 -4.73 5.81 9.11
CA GLY A 17 -5.61 4.80 9.68
C GLY A 17 -5.76 3.60 8.76
N VAL A 18 -5.32 2.44 9.25
CA VAL A 18 -5.46 1.17 8.56
C VAL A 18 -6.93 0.80 8.55
N LYS A 19 -7.65 1.17 7.47
CA LYS A 19 -9.00 0.67 7.24
C LYS A 19 -8.92 -0.83 6.99
N VAL A 20 -9.52 -1.60 7.90
CA VAL A 20 -9.66 -3.06 7.74
C VAL A 20 -10.65 -3.29 6.60
N ILE A 21 -10.14 -3.70 5.44
CA ILE A 21 -10.94 -4.05 4.26
C ILE A 21 -11.25 -5.54 4.37
N HIS A 22 -12.53 -5.92 4.42
CA HIS A 22 -12.87 -7.34 4.36
C HIS A 22 -12.46 -7.91 3.00
N PRO A 23 -12.10 -9.22 2.91
CA PRO A 23 -11.61 -9.83 1.65
C PRO A 23 -12.57 -9.66 0.46
N ASN A 24 -13.85 -9.42 0.74
CA ASN A 24 -14.92 -9.29 -0.26
C ASN A 24 -15.34 -7.83 -0.53
N ASP A 25 -14.78 -6.87 0.19
CA ASP A 25 -15.09 -5.46 -0.04
C ASP A 25 -14.34 -4.95 -1.27
N LYS A 26 -15.07 -4.32 -2.18
CA LYS A 26 -14.46 -3.49 -3.22
C LYS A 26 -13.93 -2.23 -2.57
N TYR A 27 -12.62 -2.16 -2.35
CA TYR A 27 -11.99 -0.93 -1.90
C TYR A 27 -12.13 0.14 -2.99
N LYS A 28 -13.01 1.13 -2.76
CA LYS A 28 -13.03 2.38 -3.51
C LYS A 28 -12.16 3.39 -2.77
N GLY A 29 -11.01 3.69 -3.35
CA GLY A 29 -10.16 4.79 -2.89
C GLY A 29 -10.76 6.16 -3.25
N PRO A 30 -10.05 7.26 -2.96
CA PRO A 30 -10.53 8.61 -3.25
C PRO A 30 -10.82 8.81 -4.75
N PRO A 31 -11.84 9.58 -5.13
CA PRO A 31 -12.13 9.87 -6.53
C PRO A 31 -10.93 10.52 -7.22
N GLY A 32 -10.63 10.10 -8.45
CA GLY A 32 -9.48 10.61 -9.19
C GLY A 32 -8.16 9.88 -8.91
N THR A 33 -8.15 8.90 -8.01
CA THR A 33 -7.00 8.01 -7.76
C THR A 33 -7.13 6.68 -8.51
N PHE A 34 -6.04 5.94 -8.58
CA PHE A 34 -6.02 4.55 -9.02
C PHE A 34 -5.93 3.62 -7.82
N THR A 35 -6.67 2.52 -7.84
CA THR A 35 -6.54 1.42 -6.88
C THR A 35 -6.00 0.21 -7.61
N CYS A 36 -4.93 -0.39 -7.09
CA CYS A 36 -4.43 -1.68 -7.55
C CYS A 36 -4.60 -2.74 -6.47
N SER A 37 -4.91 -3.97 -6.89
CA SER A 37 -5.08 -5.12 -6.03
C SER A 37 -4.27 -6.32 -6.52
N ILE A 38 -3.71 -7.07 -5.58
CA ILE A 38 -2.95 -8.30 -5.83
C ILE A 38 -3.47 -9.38 -4.90
N VAL A 39 -3.69 -10.58 -5.43
CA VAL A 39 -4.00 -11.75 -4.61
C VAL A 39 -2.68 -12.44 -4.28
N ALA A 40 -2.30 -12.43 -3.00
CA ALA A 40 -1.13 -13.11 -2.50
C ALA A 40 -1.33 -14.64 -2.49
N SER A 41 -0.24 -15.41 -2.40
CA SER A 41 -0.32 -16.89 -2.42
C SER A 41 -1.11 -17.49 -1.25
N ASN A 42 -1.28 -16.73 -0.16
CA ASN A 42 -2.14 -17.13 0.97
C ASN A 42 -3.63 -16.79 0.74
N GLY A 43 -4.03 -16.42 -0.48
CA GLY A 43 -5.40 -16.03 -0.81
C GLY A 43 -5.79 -14.63 -0.32
N LYS A 44 -4.92 -13.93 0.42
CA LYS A 44 -5.20 -12.58 0.91
C LYS A 44 -5.07 -11.57 -0.23
N ARG A 45 -6.07 -10.71 -0.37
CA ARG A 45 -6.02 -9.58 -1.31
C ARG A 45 -5.35 -8.38 -0.65
N VAL A 46 -4.32 -7.86 -1.30
CA VAL A 46 -3.61 -6.63 -0.94
C VAL A 46 -4.12 -5.52 -1.83
N PHE A 47 -4.39 -4.35 -1.26
CA PHE A 47 -4.83 -3.16 -1.99
C PHE A 47 -3.86 -2.01 -1.74
N ALA A 48 -3.67 -1.18 -2.77
CA ALA A 48 -2.98 0.09 -2.67
C ALA A 48 -3.61 1.13 -3.61
N THR A 49 -3.46 2.39 -3.24
CA THR A 49 -3.88 3.54 -4.04
C THR A 49 -2.71 4.42 -4.41
N GLY A 50 -2.85 5.13 -5.52
CA GLY A 50 -1.90 6.15 -5.97
C GLY A 50 -2.57 7.15 -6.90
N ASN A 51 -1.91 8.28 -7.12
CA ASN A 51 -2.36 9.31 -8.07
C ASN A 51 -2.20 8.85 -9.53
N SER A 52 -1.32 7.87 -9.75
CA SER A 52 -1.16 7.19 -11.03
C SER A 52 -1.31 5.67 -10.90
N LYS A 53 -1.60 5.02 -12.03
CA LYS A 53 -1.71 3.54 -12.10
C LYS A 53 -0.42 2.85 -11.68
N ASP A 54 0.74 3.40 -12.05
CA ASP A 54 2.04 2.81 -11.73
C ASP A 54 2.42 3.01 -10.26
N GLU A 55 2.10 4.18 -9.68
CA GLU A 55 2.26 4.42 -8.25
C GLU A 55 1.43 3.43 -7.42
N ALA A 56 0.14 3.31 -7.73
CA ALA A 56 -0.76 2.37 -7.06
C ALA A 56 -0.28 0.92 -7.19
N ARG A 57 0.25 0.55 -8.36
CA ARG A 57 0.78 -0.79 -8.64
C ARG A 57 2.05 -1.09 -7.87
N ASN A 58 3.01 -0.16 -7.86
CA ASN A 58 4.28 -0.33 -7.15
C ASN A 58 4.05 -0.46 -5.65
N GLU A 59 3.15 0.35 -5.09
CA GLU A 59 2.73 0.26 -3.69
C GLU A 59 2.03 -1.07 -3.40
N ALA A 60 1.14 -1.55 -4.29
CA ALA A 60 0.49 -2.85 -4.12
C ALA A 60 1.50 -4.01 -4.14
N LEU A 61 2.51 -3.95 -5.02
CA LEU A 61 3.58 -4.94 -5.13
C LEU A 61 4.47 -4.92 -3.89
N ALA A 62 4.86 -3.74 -3.39
CA ALA A 62 5.63 -3.58 -2.17
C ALA A 62 4.90 -4.21 -0.98
N ARG A 63 3.63 -3.84 -0.76
CA ARG A 63 2.79 -4.42 0.30
C ARG A 63 2.58 -5.92 0.15
N CYS A 64 2.52 -6.42 -1.07
CA CYS A 64 2.43 -7.86 -1.33
C CYS A 64 3.71 -8.58 -0.88
N ARG A 65 4.89 -8.05 -1.24
CA ARG A 65 6.19 -8.62 -0.85
C ARG A 65 6.40 -8.65 0.66
N ASP A 66 5.84 -7.68 1.38
CA ASP A 66 5.88 -7.67 2.85
C ASP A 66 5.00 -8.75 3.50
N LYS A 67 4.06 -9.34 2.75
CA LYS A 67 3.04 -10.27 3.26
C LYS A 67 3.16 -11.69 2.70
N THR A 68 3.93 -11.91 1.63
CA THR A 68 4.05 -13.22 0.98
C THR A 68 5.36 -13.37 0.21
N ILE A 69 5.64 -14.59 -0.25
CA ILE A 69 6.84 -14.92 -1.03
C ILE A 69 6.76 -14.24 -2.40
N ILE A 70 7.88 -13.65 -2.85
CA ILE A 70 8.03 -12.80 -4.04
C ILE A 70 7.38 -13.39 -5.30
N SER A 71 7.41 -14.72 -5.46
CA SER A 71 6.85 -15.44 -6.61
C SER A 71 5.37 -15.16 -6.86
N SER A 72 4.63 -14.81 -5.81
CA SER A 72 3.19 -14.51 -5.81
C SER A 72 2.89 -13.07 -6.22
N CYS A 73 3.83 -12.16 -5.98
CA CYS A 73 3.67 -10.71 -6.13
C CYS A 73 4.18 -10.26 -7.50
N GLN A 74 3.47 -10.69 -8.54
CA GLN A 74 3.80 -10.35 -9.92
C GLN A 74 2.79 -9.36 -10.51
N THR A 75 3.30 -8.49 -11.38
CA THR A 75 2.51 -7.48 -12.08
C THR A 75 1.35 -8.07 -12.87
N LYS A 76 1.53 -9.29 -13.41
CA LYS A 76 0.51 -10.04 -14.15
C LYS A 76 -0.72 -10.40 -13.31
N ASN A 77 -0.56 -10.50 -12.00
CA ASN A 77 -1.63 -10.80 -11.04
C ASN A 77 -2.20 -9.51 -10.40
N THR A 78 -1.80 -8.34 -10.90
CA THR A 78 -2.24 -7.04 -10.39
C THR A 78 -3.42 -6.51 -11.22
N LYS A 79 -4.56 -6.28 -10.57
CA LYS A 79 -5.72 -5.61 -11.18
C LYS A 79 -5.79 -4.18 -10.70
N CYS A 80 -5.82 -3.23 -11.63
CA CYS A 80 -5.89 -1.80 -11.31
C CYS A 80 -7.13 -1.16 -11.92
N GLU A 81 -7.85 -0.37 -11.12
CA GLU A 81 -9.06 0.34 -11.50
C GLU A 81 -8.92 1.82 -11.11
N LYS A 82 -9.52 2.72 -11.90
CA LYS A 82 -9.62 4.14 -11.57
C LYS A 82 -10.87 4.35 -10.70
N ASN A 83 -10.73 5.06 -9.59
CA ASN A 83 -11.84 5.44 -8.71
C ASN A 83 -12.57 6.69 -9.18
#